data_AF-A0A5C2HA48-F1
#
_entry.id   AF-A0A5C2HA48-F1
#
_cell.length_a   1.000
_cell.length_b   1.000
_cell.length_c   1.000
_cell.angle_alpha   90.00
_cell.angle_beta   90.00
_cell.angle_gamma   90.00
#
_symmetry.space_group_name_H-M   'P 1'
#
loop_
_entity.id
_entity.type
_entity.pdbx_description
1 polymer ?
#
loop_
_entity_poly.entity_id
_entity_poly.type
_entity_poly.pdbx_seq_one_letter_code
_entity_poly.pdbx_strand_id
1 'polypeptide(L)'
;MHISHKEHTINKRLHRLYPPQIAKQAVNDIIDLIFKYKSRIKSNEYHLSQKDVILITYGDQVNTEHEASLHTLKEFMDAHLKGVINSIHILPFYPYSSDDGFSVVNYSAVDPHMGSWREIEEISKEYRLMVDGVINHISQFSDWFRAYLSGDEYFKDFFIDVDPSIDLSNVVRPRATPLLSEFVDDNGKIHNIWTTFSKDQVDLNYKSHRVLRNVLDALFYYIEKGATLIRLDAIAFIWKEIGTECVHLPQTHELIQLMREVLHEVAPEVIIITETNVPHHENVSYFGSGDDEAQMVYNFALPPLLVHSIMHENTKTLTSWAKTLTLPSDKVCFFNFTASHDGIGLRPIKGILEDNEVNYMVEKVQEHGGLVSFRAEADGTKTPYELNCSYMDALSHPNEDDSLRIKRMLVTQAAVLAMPGVPGIYFHSLVGSRNYLDGVKHSGKNRTINREKYNIDWLENELSTLGSLPKTVFDSYKRLISIRTHEEAFNPFGKFEFLDLDSRLFVIDKKCCGDEQRIVAIHNFSNEVVNCVLPDSISLPLCNLLSTNCGEFSDSEAEQTREFKVEPYQIMWLKGKV
;
A
#
# COMPACT_ATOMS: atom_id res chain seq x y z
N MET A 1 8.13 -23.37 -23.38
CA MET A 1 7.45 -24.70 -23.36
C MET A 1 5.95 -24.41 -23.38
N HIS A 2 5.10 -25.16 -24.08
CA HIS A 2 3.64 -24.89 -24.04
C HIS A 2 3.08 -25.15 -22.62
N ILE A 3 2.13 -24.33 -22.15
CA ILE A 3 1.56 -24.43 -20.78
C ILE A 3 0.95 -25.81 -20.50
N SER A 4 0.46 -26.51 -21.52
CA SER A 4 -0.09 -27.86 -21.38
C SER A 4 0.96 -28.95 -21.06
N HIS A 5 2.27 -28.68 -21.20
CA HIS A 5 3.29 -29.63 -20.81
C HIS A 5 3.39 -29.72 -19.28
N LYS A 6 3.50 -30.95 -18.77
CA LYS A 6 3.63 -31.24 -17.33
C LYS A 6 4.81 -30.57 -16.66
N GLU A 7 5.85 -30.25 -17.42
CA GLU A 7 7.05 -29.60 -16.89
C GLU A 7 6.93 -28.08 -16.79
N HIS A 8 5.92 -27.48 -17.43
CA HIS A 8 5.65 -26.04 -17.35
C HIS A 8 5.28 -25.64 -15.92
N THR A 9 5.79 -24.51 -15.45
CA THR A 9 5.60 -24.02 -14.08
C THR A 9 4.11 -23.82 -13.77
N ILE A 10 3.38 -23.01 -14.54
CA ILE A 10 1.91 -22.82 -14.44
C ILE A 10 1.17 -24.16 -14.28
N ASN A 11 1.51 -25.17 -15.10
CA ASN A 11 0.87 -26.49 -15.04
C ASN A 11 1.15 -27.20 -13.71
N LYS A 12 2.40 -27.19 -13.24
CA LYS A 12 2.81 -27.75 -11.95
C LYS A 12 2.08 -27.07 -10.80
N ARG A 13 1.99 -25.74 -10.80
CA ARG A 13 1.31 -24.95 -9.76
C ARG A 13 -0.17 -25.33 -9.66
N LEU A 14 -0.85 -25.41 -10.80
CA LEU A 14 -2.24 -25.87 -10.86
C LEU A 14 -2.44 -27.28 -10.31
N HIS A 15 -1.49 -28.20 -10.54
CA HIS A 15 -1.55 -29.55 -9.97
C HIS A 15 -1.21 -29.61 -8.48
N ARG A 16 -0.59 -28.58 -7.90
CA ARG A 16 -0.42 -28.44 -6.45
C ARG A 16 -1.70 -27.91 -5.78
N LEU A 17 -2.42 -27.02 -6.46
CA LEU A 17 -3.65 -26.41 -5.94
C LEU A 17 -4.88 -27.30 -6.12
N TYR A 18 -4.96 -28.05 -7.23
CA TYR A 18 -6.16 -28.77 -7.63
C TYR A 18 -5.93 -30.27 -7.88
N PRO A 19 -6.95 -31.12 -7.63
CA PRO A 19 -6.91 -32.52 -8.02
C PRO A 19 -6.66 -32.70 -9.53
N PRO A 20 -6.03 -33.81 -9.98
CA PRO A 20 -5.55 -33.96 -11.37
C PRO A 20 -6.59 -33.74 -12.47
N GLN A 21 -7.87 -34.02 -12.23
CA GLN A 21 -8.93 -33.78 -13.22
C GLN A 21 -9.27 -32.29 -13.34
N ILE A 22 -9.41 -31.60 -12.21
CA ILE A 22 -9.69 -30.17 -12.14
C ILE A 22 -8.49 -29.36 -12.62
N ALA A 23 -7.26 -29.77 -12.26
CA ALA A 23 -6.04 -29.12 -12.73
C ALA A 23 -5.95 -29.07 -14.25
N LYS A 24 -6.35 -30.16 -14.96
CA LYS A 24 -6.39 -30.17 -16.43
C LYS A 24 -7.41 -29.18 -17.01
N GLN A 25 -8.57 -29.04 -16.39
CA GLN A 25 -9.58 -28.07 -16.79
C GLN A 25 -9.07 -26.65 -16.57
N ALA A 26 -8.49 -26.39 -15.39
CA ALA A 26 -7.86 -25.11 -15.06
C ALA A 26 -6.74 -24.72 -16.04
N VAL A 27 -5.91 -25.68 -16.48
CA VAL A 27 -4.87 -25.43 -17.49
C VAL A 27 -5.49 -24.95 -18.80
N ASN A 28 -6.54 -25.62 -19.29
CA ASN A 28 -7.21 -25.24 -20.53
C ASN A 28 -7.85 -23.85 -20.40
N ASP A 29 -8.53 -23.59 -19.28
CA ASP A 29 -9.11 -22.28 -19.00
C ASP A 29 -8.06 -21.18 -19.07
N ILE A 30 -6.91 -21.37 -18.41
CA ILE A 30 -5.83 -20.37 -18.39
C ILE A 30 -5.24 -20.15 -19.78
N ILE A 31 -5.05 -21.21 -20.58
CA ILE A 31 -4.57 -21.09 -21.97
C ILE A 31 -5.55 -20.24 -22.81
N ASP A 32 -6.85 -20.52 -22.71
CA ASP A 32 -7.88 -19.77 -23.43
C ASP A 32 -7.89 -18.30 -23.02
N LEU A 33 -7.69 -18.02 -21.74
CA LEU A 33 -7.67 -16.68 -21.20
C LEU A 33 -6.44 -15.89 -21.67
N ILE A 34 -5.25 -16.51 -21.61
CA ILE A 34 -4.02 -15.92 -22.15
C ILE A 34 -4.19 -15.64 -23.65
N PHE A 35 -4.76 -16.57 -24.42
CA PHE A 35 -4.99 -16.36 -25.85
C PHE A 35 -5.95 -15.20 -26.13
N LYS A 36 -7.03 -15.08 -25.34
CA LYS A 36 -7.99 -13.96 -25.42
C LYS A 36 -7.28 -12.62 -25.27
N TYR A 37 -6.40 -12.47 -24.28
CA TYR A 37 -5.80 -11.17 -23.94
C TYR A 37 -4.48 -10.86 -24.66
N LYS A 38 -3.75 -11.86 -25.12
CA LYS A 38 -2.48 -11.66 -25.86
C LYS A 38 -2.63 -10.83 -27.13
N SER A 39 -3.84 -10.80 -27.71
CA SER A 39 -4.16 -9.96 -28.87
C SER A 39 -4.69 -8.56 -28.51
N ARG A 40 -5.10 -8.35 -27.25
CA ARG A 40 -5.78 -7.12 -26.77
C ARG A 40 -4.85 -6.23 -25.97
N ILE A 41 -3.92 -6.83 -25.23
CA ILE A 41 -2.99 -6.12 -24.36
C ILE A 41 -1.69 -5.86 -25.12
N LYS A 42 -1.27 -4.60 -25.12
CA LYS A 42 0.03 -4.19 -25.62
C LYS A 42 1.03 -4.12 -24.47
N SER A 43 1.90 -5.11 -24.38
CA SER A 43 3.00 -5.10 -23.41
C SER A 43 4.08 -4.08 -23.81
N ASN A 44 4.53 -3.29 -22.84
CA ASN A 44 5.69 -2.41 -22.96
C ASN A 44 6.61 -2.63 -21.77
N GLU A 45 7.90 -2.87 -22.03
CA GLU A 45 8.88 -3.10 -20.97
C GLU A 45 8.99 -1.87 -20.05
N TYR A 46 9.02 -2.13 -18.73
CA TYR A 46 9.22 -1.11 -17.73
C TYR A 46 9.99 -1.67 -16.54
N HIS A 47 10.90 -0.87 -16.00
CA HIS A 47 11.68 -1.20 -14.81
C HIS A 47 11.53 -0.07 -13.80
N LEU A 48 11.28 -0.42 -12.53
CA LEU A 48 11.22 0.56 -11.47
C LEU A 48 12.57 1.26 -11.28
N SER A 49 12.51 2.55 -10.95
CA SER A 49 13.65 3.44 -10.80
C SER A 49 13.38 4.47 -9.69
N GLN A 50 14.37 5.30 -9.38
CA GLN A 50 14.23 6.45 -8.47
C GLN A 50 13.05 7.38 -8.84
N LYS A 51 12.64 7.37 -10.11
CA LYS A 51 11.54 8.19 -10.65
C LYS A 51 10.16 7.71 -10.18
N ASP A 52 10.06 6.47 -9.73
CA ASP A 52 8.79 5.89 -9.32
C ASP A 52 8.37 6.39 -7.94
N VAL A 53 7.19 7.01 -7.93
CA VAL A 53 6.48 7.52 -6.76
C VAL A 53 4.99 7.31 -7.03
N ILE A 54 4.28 6.70 -6.09
CA ILE A 54 2.87 6.33 -6.27
C ILE A 54 1.99 7.21 -5.38
N LEU A 55 1.10 8.00 -5.98
CA LEU A 55 0.03 8.69 -5.24
C LEU A 55 -1.08 7.69 -4.89
N ILE A 56 -1.39 7.53 -3.61
CA ILE A 56 -2.51 6.70 -3.12
C ILE A 56 -3.69 7.63 -2.87
N THR A 57 -4.80 7.41 -3.57
CA THR A 57 -5.99 8.28 -3.49
C THR A 57 -7.27 7.51 -3.81
N TYR A 58 -8.40 8.00 -3.31
CA TYR A 58 -9.69 7.60 -3.86
C TYR A 58 -9.95 8.30 -5.21
N GLY A 59 -10.78 7.68 -6.06
CA GLY A 59 -11.21 8.26 -7.34
C GLY A 59 -12.13 9.48 -7.20
N ASP A 60 -12.73 9.68 -6.03
CA ASP A 60 -13.60 10.80 -5.65
C ASP A 60 -12.94 11.76 -4.63
N GLN A 61 -11.64 11.61 -4.40
CA GLN A 61 -10.89 12.36 -3.39
C GLN A 61 -11.02 13.88 -3.55
N VAL A 62 -11.02 14.34 -4.80
CA VAL A 62 -11.40 15.70 -5.20
C VAL A 62 -12.58 15.63 -6.15
N ASN A 63 -13.50 16.58 -6.03
CA ASN A 63 -14.71 16.61 -6.83
C ASN A 63 -15.20 18.06 -7.04
N THR A 64 -16.06 18.23 -8.04
CA THR A 64 -16.87 19.43 -8.24
C THR A 64 -18.27 19.03 -8.68
N GLU A 65 -19.18 20.00 -8.75
CA GLU A 65 -20.55 19.74 -9.16
C GLU A 65 -20.62 19.35 -10.65
N HIS A 66 -21.44 18.35 -10.95
CA HIS A 66 -21.86 17.96 -12.32
C HIS A 66 -20.79 17.33 -13.23
N GLU A 67 -19.66 16.88 -12.72
CA GLU A 67 -18.69 16.08 -13.49
C GLU A 67 -18.28 14.79 -12.79
N ALA A 68 -17.68 13.89 -13.55
CA ALA A 68 -17.12 12.64 -13.05
C ALA A 68 -15.88 12.95 -12.20
N SER A 69 -15.81 12.48 -10.96
CA SER A 69 -14.72 12.86 -10.05
C SER A 69 -13.33 12.41 -10.53
N LEU A 70 -13.24 11.33 -11.33
CA LEU A 70 -11.96 10.92 -11.94
C LEU A 70 -11.43 11.96 -12.94
N HIS A 71 -12.32 12.71 -13.59
CA HIS A 71 -11.92 13.84 -14.44
C HIS A 71 -11.29 14.95 -13.59
N THR A 72 -11.97 15.38 -12.51
CA THR A 72 -11.46 16.37 -11.57
C THR A 72 -10.10 15.96 -10.99
N LEU A 73 -9.98 14.68 -10.58
CA LEU A 73 -8.76 14.13 -10.04
C LEU A 73 -7.61 14.19 -11.06
N LYS A 74 -7.88 13.83 -12.32
CA LYS A 74 -6.90 13.92 -13.39
C LYS A 74 -6.44 15.36 -13.61
N GLU A 75 -7.35 16.32 -13.68
CA GLU A 75 -7.01 17.74 -13.87
C GLU A 75 -6.13 18.27 -12.72
N PHE A 76 -6.46 17.92 -11.47
CA PHE A 76 -5.63 18.25 -10.31
C PHE A 76 -4.22 17.68 -10.44
N MET A 77 -4.10 16.39 -10.82
CA MET A 77 -2.81 15.74 -10.98
C MET A 77 -1.98 16.35 -12.13
N ASP A 78 -2.61 16.62 -13.28
CA ASP A 78 -1.97 17.22 -14.44
C ASP A 78 -1.43 18.61 -14.09
N ALA A 79 -2.21 19.40 -13.35
CA ALA A 79 -1.85 20.77 -12.95
C ALA A 79 -0.71 20.80 -11.94
N HIS A 80 -0.69 19.88 -10.97
CA HIS A 80 0.19 20.03 -9.80
C HIS A 80 1.29 18.99 -9.65
N LEU A 81 1.10 17.79 -10.22
CA LEU A 81 1.92 16.60 -9.93
C LEU A 81 2.64 16.05 -11.15
N LYS A 82 2.28 16.50 -12.36
CA LYS A 82 2.98 16.12 -13.58
C LYS A 82 4.48 16.45 -13.50
N GLY A 83 5.32 15.45 -13.75
CA GLY A 83 6.78 15.55 -13.62
C GLY A 83 7.33 15.36 -12.20
N VAL A 84 6.46 15.30 -11.18
CA VAL A 84 6.83 15.06 -9.77
C VAL A 84 6.45 13.63 -9.36
N ILE A 85 5.25 13.19 -9.72
CA ILE A 85 4.72 11.85 -9.46
C ILE A 85 4.34 11.21 -10.80
N ASN A 86 4.78 9.97 -11.04
CA ASN A 86 4.57 9.27 -12.31
C ASN A 86 3.51 8.16 -12.24
N SER A 87 3.04 7.81 -11.04
CA SER A 87 2.15 6.68 -10.80
C SER A 87 1.03 7.05 -9.83
N ILE A 88 -0.14 6.43 -10.01
CA ILE A 88 -1.30 6.60 -9.15
C ILE A 88 -1.91 5.26 -8.80
N HIS A 89 -2.18 5.06 -7.52
CA HIS A 89 -3.07 4.05 -6.98
C HIS A 89 -4.43 4.66 -6.74
N ILE A 90 -5.37 4.33 -7.62
CA ILE A 90 -6.79 4.65 -7.42
C ILE A 90 -7.38 3.51 -6.60
N LEU A 91 -7.73 3.81 -5.35
CA LEU A 91 -8.48 2.91 -4.46
C LEU A 91 -9.79 2.47 -5.13
N PRO A 92 -10.44 1.38 -4.66
CA PRO A 92 -11.46 0.70 -5.46
C PRO A 92 -12.53 1.65 -6.01
N PHE A 93 -12.52 1.81 -7.33
CA PHE A 93 -13.41 2.70 -8.08
C PHE A 93 -14.57 1.96 -8.75
N TYR A 94 -14.71 0.66 -8.46
CA TYR A 94 -15.80 -0.17 -8.96
C TYR A 94 -17.11 0.18 -8.24
N PRO A 95 -18.29 -0.11 -8.82
CA PRO A 95 -19.53 -0.07 -8.06
C PRO A 95 -19.42 -0.97 -6.82
N TYR A 96 -19.77 -0.44 -5.65
CA TYR A 96 -19.64 -1.12 -4.36
C TYR A 96 -20.87 -0.93 -3.47
N SER A 97 -21.04 -1.78 -2.45
CA SER A 97 -22.17 -1.71 -1.52
C SER A 97 -21.79 -1.27 -0.11
N SER A 98 -20.54 -1.48 0.30
CA SER A 98 -20.02 -1.06 1.60
C SER A 98 -18.49 -0.98 1.62
N ASP A 99 -17.92 -0.68 2.79
CA ASP A 99 -16.48 -0.57 3.04
C ASP A 99 -15.72 0.35 2.06
N ASP A 100 -16.37 1.46 1.68
CA ASP A 100 -15.80 2.54 0.87
C ASP A 100 -15.07 2.03 -0.40
N GLY A 101 -15.64 1.05 -1.09
CA GLY A 101 -15.10 0.49 -2.33
C GLY A 101 -14.70 -0.99 -2.23
N PHE A 102 -14.42 -1.50 -1.03
CA PHE A 102 -13.89 -2.86 -0.85
C PHE A 102 -14.96 -3.96 -0.83
N SER A 103 -16.26 -3.63 -0.86
CA SER A 103 -17.32 -4.59 -1.14
C SER A 103 -17.81 -4.44 -2.59
N VAL A 104 -17.03 -4.98 -3.54
CA VAL A 104 -17.23 -4.78 -4.98
C VAL A 104 -18.50 -5.49 -5.47
N VAL A 105 -19.38 -4.78 -6.16
CA VAL A 105 -20.60 -5.31 -6.80
C VAL A 105 -20.30 -5.80 -8.21
N ASN A 106 -19.48 -5.07 -8.97
CA ASN A 106 -19.17 -5.41 -10.36
C ASN A 106 -17.74 -5.02 -10.76
N TYR A 107 -16.89 -6.02 -10.96
CA TYR A 107 -15.51 -5.84 -11.42
C TYR A 107 -15.38 -5.20 -12.81
N SER A 108 -16.38 -5.34 -13.69
CA SER A 108 -16.28 -4.89 -15.08
C SER A 108 -16.70 -3.43 -15.29
N ALA A 109 -17.12 -2.72 -14.24
CA ALA A 109 -17.63 -1.35 -14.32
C ALA A 109 -16.86 -0.41 -13.39
N VAL A 110 -16.96 0.88 -13.68
CA VAL A 110 -16.55 1.99 -12.81
C VAL A 110 -17.81 2.53 -12.13
N ASP A 111 -17.68 2.99 -10.88
CA ASP A 111 -18.77 3.65 -10.18
C ASP A 111 -19.27 4.84 -11.00
N PRO A 112 -20.58 4.93 -11.31
CA PRO A 112 -21.12 5.99 -12.16
C PRO A 112 -20.87 7.41 -11.65
N HIS A 113 -20.69 7.61 -10.34
CA HIS A 113 -20.32 8.91 -9.79
C HIS A 113 -18.88 9.29 -10.10
N MET A 114 -18.00 8.28 -10.17
CA MET A 114 -16.59 8.47 -10.52
C MET A 114 -16.36 8.58 -12.03
N GLY A 115 -17.24 7.99 -12.84
CA GLY A 115 -17.24 8.07 -14.30
C GLY A 115 -17.34 6.70 -14.97
N SER A 116 -16.42 6.45 -15.91
CA SER A 116 -16.38 5.22 -16.70
C SER A 116 -14.92 4.76 -16.92
N TRP A 117 -14.74 3.66 -17.65
CA TRP A 117 -13.41 3.24 -18.10
C TRP A 117 -12.72 4.27 -18.98
N ARG A 118 -13.45 5.20 -19.61
CA ARG A 118 -12.84 6.29 -20.40
C ARG A 118 -11.92 7.16 -19.53
N GLU A 119 -12.40 7.59 -18.37
CA GLU A 119 -11.63 8.44 -17.45
C GLU A 119 -10.41 7.68 -16.89
N ILE A 120 -10.57 6.39 -16.56
CA ILE A 120 -9.46 5.53 -16.14
C ILE A 120 -8.39 5.40 -17.24
N GLU A 121 -8.82 5.12 -18.49
CA GLU A 121 -7.92 5.03 -19.64
C GLU A 121 -7.21 6.37 -19.90
N GLU A 122 -7.88 7.50 -19.71
CA GLU A 122 -7.28 8.84 -19.82
C GLU A 122 -6.20 9.10 -18.77
N ILE A 123 -6.42 8.69 -17.51
CA ILE A 123 -5.40 8.75 -16.46
C ILE A 123 -4.21 7.84 -16.83
N SER A 124 -4.48 6.62 -17.30
CA SER A 124 -3.45 5.61 -17.62
C SER A 124 -2.49 6.03 -18.76
N LYS A 125 -2.87 7.00 -19.59
CA LYS A 125 -2.02 7.53 -20.67
C LYS A 125 -0.88 8.40 -20.15
N GLU A 126 -1.09 9.08 -19.02
CA GLU A 126 -0.13 10.04 -18.44
C GLU A 126 0.55 9.47 -17.18
N TYR A 127 -0.13 8.57 -16.46
CA TYR A 127 0.35 8.00 -15.20
C TYR A 127 0.28 6.48 -15.24
N ARG A 128 1.25 5.83 -14.58
CA ARG A 128 1.16 4.38 -14.33
C ARG A 128 0.02 4.11 -13.35
N LEU A 129 -0.93 3.29 -13.77
CA LEU A 129 -2.11 2.99 -12.99
C LEU A 129 -1.91 1.74 -12.11
N MET A 130 -2.10 1.92 -10.81
CA MET A 130 -2.26 0.86 -9.82
C MET A 130 -3.73 0.75 -9.44
N VAL A 131 -4.27 -0.47 -9.47
CA VAL A 131 -5.67 -0.76 -9.11
C VAL A 131 -5.74 -1.82 -8.02
N ASP A 132 -6.82 -1.82 -7.25
CA ASP A 132 -7.13 -2.90 -6.32
C ASP A 132 -7.72 -4.11 -7.03
N GLY A 133 -7.04 -5.24 -6.91
CA GLY A 133 -7.61 -6.56 -7.06
C GLY A 133 -8.27 -6.98 -5.74
N VAL A 134 -9.52 -6.55 -5.53
CA VAL A 134 -10.35 -7.01 -4.40
C VAL A 134 -10.88 -8.41 -4.70
N ILE A 135 -10.00 -9.40 -4.53
CA ILE A 135 -10.21 -10.75 -5.06
C ILE A 135 -10.39 -11.82 -3.98
N ASN A 136 -10.27 -11.50 -2.69
CA ASN A 136 -10.60 -12.44 -1.63
C ASN A 136 -12.12 -12.64 -1.48
N HIS A 137 -12.87 -11.55 -1.63
CA HIS A 137 -14.31 -11.49 -1.39
C HIS A 137 -14.97 -10.55 -2.41
N ILE A 138 -16.29 -10.67 -2.54
CA ILE A 138 -17.13 -9.82 -3.39
C ILE A 138 -18.39 -9.43 -2.60
N SER A 139 -19.10 -8.39 -3.05
CA SER A 139 -20.38 -7.99 -2.44
C SER A 139 -21.43 -9.10 -2.53
N GLN A 140 -22.24 -9.26 -1.47
CA GLN A 140 -23.46 -10.07 -1.49
C GLN A 140 -24.47 -9.60 -2.57
N PHE A 141 -24.35 -8.36 -3.06
CA PHE A 141 -25.23 -7.83 -4.12
C PHE A 141 -24.69 -8.07 -5.54
N SER A 142 -23.52 -8.69 -5.66
CA SER A 142 -22.91 -9.02 -6.94
C SER A 142 -23.75 -10.02 -7.74
N ASP A 143 -23.59 -9.96 -9.07
CA ASP A 143 -24.26 -10.90 -9.96
C ASP A 143 -23.77 -12.34 -9.75
N TRP A 144 -22.53 -12.54 -9.29
CA TRP A 144 -22.00 -13.86 -8.96
C TRP A 144 -22.73 -14.47 -7.77
N PHE A 145 -22.93 -13.71 -6.69
CA PHE A 145 -23.63 -14.20 -5.51
C PHE A 145 -25.13 -14.39 -5.77
N ARG A 146 -25.74 -13.48 -6.55
CA ARG A 146 -27.13 -13.65 -7.00
C ARG A 146 -27.31 -14.93 -7.83
N ALA A 147 -26.41 -15.19 -8.76
CA ALA A 147 -26.45 -16.41 -9.57
C ALA A 147 -26.27 -17.68 -8.72
N TYR A 148 -25.37 -17.65 -7.73
CA TYR A 148 -25.23 -18.71 -6.73
C TYR A 148 -26.55 -18.98 -5.98
N LEU A 149 -27.22 -17.94 -5.46
CA LEU A 149 -28.51 -18.07 -4.76
C LEU A 149 -29.67 -18.50 -5.67
N SER A 150 -29.58 -18.27 -6.98
CA SER A 150 -30.56 -18.80 -7.94
C SER A 150 -30.31 -20.28 -8.32
N GLY A 151 -29.22 -20.88 -7.84
CA GLY A 151 -28.85 -22.25 -8.16
C GLY A 151 -28.20 -22.43 -9.53
N ASP A 152 -27.55 -21.40 -10.07
CA ASP A 152 -26.80 -21.50 -11.33
C ASP A 152 -25.61 -22.49 -11.18
N GLU A 153 -25.61 -23.53 -12.01
CA GLU A 153 -24.63 -24.62 -12.01
C GLU A 153 -23.19 -24.15 -12.29
N TYR A 154 -23.01 -23.01 -12.96
CA TYR A 154 -21.70 -22.41 -13.17
C TYR A 154 -21.13 -21.83 -11.87
N PHE A 155 -21.98 -21.21 -11.05
CA PHE A 155 -21.63 -20.47 -9.83
C PHE A 155 -21.76 -21.30 -8.54
N LYS A 156 -22.27 -22.53 -8.60
CA LYS A 156 -22.56 -23.39 -7.44
C LYS A 156 -21.41 -23.55 -6.42
N ASP A 157 -20.17 -23.39 -6.86
CA ASP A 157 -18.96 -23.59 -6.06
C ASP A 157 -18.14 -22.30 -5.91
N PHE A 158 -18.70 -21.12 -6.23
CA PHE A 158 -18.01 -19.84 -6.12
C PHE A 158 -17.85 -19.34 -4.68
N PHE A 159 -18.71 -19.80 -3.78
CA PHE A 159 -18.75 -19.37 -2.38
C PHE A 159 -18.62 -20.56 -1.44
N ILE A 160 -18.31 -20.28 -0.17
CA ILE A 160 -18.01 -21.30 0.83
C ILE A 160 -19.22 -21.41 1.78
N ASP A 161 -20.08 -22.39 1.52
CA ASP A 161 -21.21 -22.76 2.37
C ASP A 161 -20.77 -23.83 3.38
N VAL A 162 -20.94 -23.54 4.68
CA VAL A 162 -20.41 -24.37 5.77
C VAL A 162 -21.52 -24.73 6.74
N ASP A 163 -21.66 -26.01 7.08
CA ASP A 163 -22.56 -26.42 8.16
C ASP A 163 -22.14 -25.71 9.47
N PRO A 164 -23.04 -24.95 10.12
CA PRO A 164 -22.70 -24.17 11.32
C PRO A 164 -22.32 -25.04 12.53
N SER A 165 -22.50 -26.37 12.46
CA SER A 165 -22.01 -27.32 13.46
C SER A 165 -20.51 -27.64 13.33
N ILE A 166 -19.88 -27.27 12.22
CA ILE A 166 -18.44 -27.47 12.01
C ILE A 166 -17.64 -26.52 12.90
N ASP A 167 -16.61 -27.05 13.54
CA ASP A 167 -15.70 -26.26 14.37
C ASP A 167 -14.78 -25.37 13.50
N LEU A 168 -14.93 -24.05 13.68
CA LEU A 168 -14.14 -23.01 13.02
C LEU A 168 -13.28 -22.21 14.02
N SER A 169 -13.11 -22.71 15.24
CA SER A 169 -12.40 -22.01 16.32
C SER A 169 -10.94 -21.69 16.01
N ASN A 170 -10.28 -22.49 15.16
CA ASN A 170 -8.90 -22.26 14.74
C ASN A 170 -8.75 -21.08 13.75
N VAL A 171 -9.82 -20.61 13.12
CA VAL A 171 -9.74 -19.58 12.06
C VAL A 171 -9.37 -18.23 12.67
N VAL A 172 -8.35 -17.59 12.10
CA VAL A 172 -7.94 -16.24 12.51
C VAL A 172 -8.95 -15.22 12.00
N ARG A 173 -9.58 -14.48 12.93
CA ARG A 173 -10.60 -13.49 12.61
C ARG A 173 -10.06 -12.05 12.67
N PRO A 174 -10.13 -11.26 11.58
CA PRO A 174 -9.70 -9.86 11.60
C PRO A 174 -10.74 -8.94 12.25
N ARG A 175 -12.02 -9.36 12.30
CA ARG A 175 -13.13 -8.59 12.87
C ARG A 175 -13.85 -9.39 13.95
N ALA A 176 -14.57 -8.68 14.84
CA ALA A 176 -15.36 -9.28 15.91
C ALA A 176 -16.71 -9.87 15.42
N THR A 177 -17.12 -9.59 14.18
CA THR A 177 -18.36 -10.06 13.54
C THR A 177 -18.32 -11.56 13.21
N PRO A 178 -19.43 -12.30 13.33
CA PRO A 178 -19.47 -13.74 13.05
C PRO A 178 -18.83 -14.11 11.70
N LEU A 179 -18.13 -15.25 11.67
CA LEU A 179 -17.45 -15.74 10.46
C LEU A 179 -18.41 -16.25 9.39
N LEU A 180 -19.56 -16.80 9.81
CA LEU A 180 -20.61 -17.29 8.92
C LEU A 180 -21.81 -16.33 8.96
N SER A 181 -22.40 -16.09 7.79
CA SER A 181 -23.60 -15.30 7.62
C SER A 181 -24.69 -16.11 6.91
N GLU A 182 -25.91 -16.03 7.42
CA GLU A 182 -27.06 -16.72 6.83
C GLU A 182 -27.65 -15.96 5.62
N PHE A 183 -27.90 -16.72 4.55
CA PHE A 183 -28.56 -16.31 3.32
C PHE A 183 -29.60 -17.35 2.90
N VAL A 184 -30.64 -16.92 2.18
CA VAL A 184 -31.71 -17.80 1.71
C VAL A 184 -31.69 -17.82 0.19
N ASP A 185 -31.66 -19.01 -0.41
CA ASP A 185 -31.72 -19.20 -1.86
C ASP A 185 -33.16 -19.04 -2.41
N ASP A 186 -33.30 -19.03 -3.74
CA ASP A 186 -34.60 -18.88 -4.39
C ASP A 186 -35.58 -20.03 -4.09
N ASN A 187 -35.09 -21.16 -3.58
CA ASN A 187 -35.88 -22.32 -3.17
C ASN A 187 -36.22 -22.33 -1.67
N GLY A 188 -35.80 -21.31 -0.92
CA GLY A 188 -36.03 -21.20 0.53
C GLY A 188 -35.04 -21.99 1.39
N LYS A 189 -33.95 -22.53 0.82
CA LYS A 189 -32.88 -23.19 1.57
C LYS A 189 -31.97 -22.15 2.22
N ILE A 190 -31.61 -22.39 3.48
CA ILE A 190 -30.65 -21.56 4.21
C ILE A 190 -29.22 -22.03 3.89
N HIS A 191 -28.36 -21.08 3.58
CA HIS A 191 -26.92 -21.23 3.38
C HIS A 191 -26.17 -20.44 4.44
N ASN A 192 -25.06 -20.99 4.93
CA ASN A 192 -24.20 -20.38 5.94
C ASN A 192 -22.86 -20.03 5.27
N ILE A 193 -22.80 -18.83 4.71
CA ILE A 193 -21.70 -18.41 3.83
C ILE A 193 -20.57 -17.80 4.64
N TRP A 194 -19.33 -18.16 4.28
CA TRP A 194 -18.12 -17.58 4.86
C TRP A 194 -17.98 -16.09 4.53
N THR A 195 -17.87 -15.27 5.56
CA THR A 195 -17.78 -13.80 5.50
C THR A 195 -16.71 -13.31 6.49
N THR A 196 -15.45 -13.33 6.07
CA THR A 196 -14.27 -13.03 6.91
C THR A 196 -14.33 -11.63 7.53
N PHE A 197 -14.84 -10.66 6.77
CA PHE A 197 -14.79 -9.24 7.12
C PHE A 197 -16.15 -8.70 7.60
N SER A 198 -17.19 -8.85 6.78
CA SER A 198 -18.54 -8.42 7.09
C SER A 198 -19.56 -9.26 6.33
N LYS A 199 -20.83 -9.26 6.77
CA LYS A 199 -21.91 -9.98 6.06
C LYS A 199 -22.01 -9.57 4.58
N ASP A 200 -21.65 -8.33 4.25
CA ASP A 200 -21.71 -7.83 2.88
C ASP A 200 -20.58 -8.35 1.99
N GLN A 201 -19.46 -8.79 2.58
CA GLN A 201 -18.27 -9.27 1.91
C GLN A 201 -18.25 -10.80 1.97
N VAL A 202 -18.79 -11.45 0.94
CA VAL A 202 -18.83 -12.92 0.81
C VAL A 202 -17.53 -13.44 0.20
N ASP A 203 -16.84 -14.33 0.93
CA ASP A 203 -15.53 -14.85 0.51
C ASP A 203 -15.65 -15.78 -0.70
N LEU A 204 -14.74 -15.59 -1.67
CA LEU A 204 -14.64 -16.41 -2.88
C LEU A 204 -13.93 -17.74 -2.57
N ASN A 205 -14.40 -18.81 -3.20
CA ASN A 205 -13.90 -20.17 -3.02
C ASN A 205 -12.84 -20.54 -4.08
N TYR A 206 -11.56 -20.30 -3.76
CA TYR A 206 -10.45 -20.62 -4.67
C TYR A 206 -10.17 -22.11 -4.86
N LYS A 207 -10.85 -23.01 -4.14
CA LYS A 207 -10.86 -24.45 -4.46
C LYS A 207 -11.61 -24.72 -5.78
N SER A 208 -12.44 -23.79 -6.24
CA SER A 208 -12.99 -23.79 -7.59
C SER A 208 -12.04 -23.16 -8.59
N HIS A 209 -11.65 -23.91 -9.63
CA HIS A 209 -10.86 -23.35 -10.73
C HIS A 209 -11.61 -22.27 -11.52
N ARG A 210 -12.95 -22.27 -11.47
CA ARG A 210 -13.78 -21.26 -12.13
C ARG A 210 -13.63 -19.91 -11.46
N VAL A 211 -13.57 -19.85 -10.13
CA VAL A 211 -13.26 -18.60 -9.40
C VAL A 211 -11.93 -18.02 -9.87
N LEU A 212 -10.87 -18.84 -9.89
CA LEU A 212 -9.55 -18.42 -10.40
C LEU A 212 -9.64 -17.88 -11.83
N ARG A 213 -10.35 -18.57 -12.73
CA ARG A 213 -10.55 -18.12 -14.11
C ARG A 213 -11.21 -16.74 -14.19
N ASN A 214 -12.32 -16.53 -13.49
CA ASN A 214 -13.09 -15.27 -13.58
C ASN A 214 -12.33 -14.12 -12.93
N VAL A 215 -11.60 -14.37 -11.85
CA VAL A 215 -10.71 -13.40 -11.22
C VAL A 215 -9.57 -13.00 -12.16
N LEU A 216 -8.88 -13.96 -12.77
CA LEU A 216 -7.84 -13.66 -13.76
C LEU A 216 -8.41 -12.89 -14.96
N ASP A 217 -9.65 -13.17 -15.38
CA ASP A 217 -10.33 -12.42 -16.44
C ASP A 217 -10.51 -10.94 -16.05
N ALA A 218 -10.93 -10.67 -14.81
CA ALA A 218 -11.03 -9.31 -14.28
C ALA A 218 -9.66 -8.62 -14.20
N LEU A 219 -8.62 -9.31 -13.71
CA LEU A 219 -7.26 -8.73 -13.63
C LEU A 219 -6.70 -8.42 -15.02
N PHE A 220 -6.86 -9.32 -16.00
CA PHE A 220 -6.47 -9.04 -17.38
C PHE A 220 -7.28 -7.90 -18.00
N TYR A 221 -8.57 -7.80 -17.68
CA TYR A 221 -9.38 -6.69 -18.13
C TYR A 221 -8.85 -5.35 -17.57
N TYR A 222 -8.41 -5.29 -16.32
CA TYR A 222 -7.77 -4.10 -15.77
C TYR A 222 -6.48 -3.74 -16.51
N ILE A 223 -5.67 -4.73 -16.85
CA ILE A 223 -4.42 -4.53 -17.62
C ILE A 223 -4.74 -4.08 -19.05
N GLU A 224 -5.76 -4.65 -19.70
CA GLU A 224 -6.27 -4.18 -20.99
C GLU A 224 -6.69 -2.70 -20.93
N LYS A 225 -7.21 -2.27 -19.78
CA LYS A 225 -7.61 -0.88 -19.49
C LYS A 225 -6.48 0.03 -18.99
N GLY A 226 -5.23 -0.45 -18.98
CA GLY A 226 -4.04 0.36 -18.69
C GLY A 226 -3.47 0.20 -17.28
N ALA A 227 -3.99 -0.72 -16.46
CA ALA A 227 -3.35 -1.06 -15.19
C ALA A 227 -1.98 -1.69 -15.41
N THR A 228 -0.97 -1.17 -14.73
CA THR A 228 0.42 -1.68 -14.78
C THR A 228 0.89 -2.17 -13.41
N LEU A 229 0.15 -1.88 -12.35
CA LEU A 229 0.33 -2.44 -11.02
C LEU A 229 -1.01 -2.94 -10.47
N ILE A 230 -0.99 -4.03 -9.72
CA ILE A 230 -2.18 -4.63 -9.11
C ILE A 230 -1.90 -4.83 -7.62
N ARG A 231 -2.69 -4.16 -6.77
CA ARG A 231 -2.71 -4.40 -5.32
C ARG A 231 -3.61 -5.58 -5.02
N LEU A 232 -3.09 -6.63 -4.40
CA LEU A 232 -3.89 -7.76 -3.94
C LEU A 232 -4.40 -7.48 -2.53
N ASP A 233 -5.67 -7.12 -2.44
CA ASP A 233 -6.34 -6.80 -1.19
C ASP A 233 -6.68 -8.05 -0.39
N ALA A 234 -6.49 -7.99 0.95
CA ALA A 234 -6.84 -9.07 1.87
C ALA A 234 -6.26 -10.45 1.48
N ILE A 235 -5.13 -10.45 0.76
CA ILE A 235 -4.64 -11.62 0.04
C ILE A 235 -4.27 -12.79 0.97
N ALA A 236 -3.90 -12.49 2.22
CA ALA A 236 -3.55 -13.50 3.21
C ALA A 236 -4.67 -14.51 3.50
N PHE A 237 -5.94 -14.10 3.32
CA PHE A 237 -7.13 -14.90 3.62
C PHE A 237 -7.67 -15.67 2.41
N ILE A 238 -7.05 -15.56 1.23
CA ILE A 238 -7.64 -16.03 -0.04
C ILE A 238 -7.94 -17.53 -0.08
N TRP A 239 -7.17 -18.35 0.64
CA TRP A 239 -7.35 -19.80 0.71
C TRP A 239 -7.86 -20.27 2.08
N LYS A 240 -8.86 -21.16 2.07
CA LYS A 240 -9.55 -21.65 3.28
C LYS A 240 -9.38 -23.15 3.43
N GLU A 241 -8.91 -23.58 4.60
CA GLU A 241 -8.80 -24.98 4.99
C GLU A 241 -9.30 -25.16 6.43
N ILE A 242 -10.48 -25.78 6.58
CA ILE A 242 -11.12 -25.98 7.89
C ILE A 242 -10.17 -26.76 8.80
N GLY A 243 -10.06 -26.33 10.06
CA GLY A 243 -9.11 -26.87 11.04
C GLY A 243 -7.75 -26.16 11.05
N THR A 244 -7.50 -25.23 10.13
CA THR A 244 -6.31 -24.36 10.11
C THR A 244 -6.68 -22.91 10.44
N GLU A 245 -5.67 -22.05 10.51
CA GLU A 245 -5.85 -20.61 10.71
C GLU A 245 -6.49 -19.87 9.52
N CYS A 246 -6.52 -20.50 8.33
CA CYS A 246 -7.04 -19.90 7.09
C CYS A 246 -6.41 -18.55 6.73
N VAL A 247 -5.15 -18.36 7.10
CA VAL A 247 -4.36 -17.16 6.80
C VAL A 247 -2.93 -17.59 6.49
N HIS A 248 -2.27 -16.96 5.51
CA HIS A 248 -0.88 -17.28 5.10
C HIS A 248 -0.64 -18.75 4.70
N LEU A 249 -1.68 -19.47 4.25
CA LEU A 249 -1.53 -20.88 3.90
C LEU A 249 -0.57 -21.06 2.72
N PRO A 250 0.15 -22.19 2.60
CA PRO A 250 1.03 -22.45 1.46
C PRO A 250 0.32 -22.32 0.09
N GLN A 251 -0.97 -22.65 0.05
CA GLN A 251 -1.81 -22.48 -1.14
C GLN A 251 -2.07 -21.02 -1.49
N THR A 252 -2.08 -20.11 -0.51
CA THR A 252 -2.14 -18.65 -0.75
C THR A 252 -0.90 -18.21 -1.53
N HIS A 253 0.29 -18.59 -1.07
CA HIS A 253 1.54 -18.28 -1.77
C HIS A 253 1.57 -18.90 -3.18
N GLU A 254 1.24 -20.18 -3.31
CA GLU A 254 1.21 -20.87 -4.60
C GLU A 254 0.22 -20.23 -5.59
N LEU A 255 -0.92 -19.72 -5.10
CA LEU A 255 -1.92 -19.02 -5.90
C LEU A 255 -1.39 -17.67 -6.42
N ILE A 256 -0.71 -16.88 -5.59
CA ILE A 256 -0.13 -15.60 -6.00
C ILE A 256 0.99 -15.82 -7.03
N GLN A 257 1.85 -16.82 -6.80
CA GLN A 257 2.90 -17.20 -7.74
C GLN A 257 2.32 -17.64 -9.10
N LEU A 258 1.23 -18.43 -9.07
CA LEU A 258 0.47 -18.77 -10.27
C LEU A 258 -0.12 -17.54 -10.97
N MET A 259 -0.77 -16.63 -10.23
CA MET A 259 -1.34 -15.40 -10.79
C MET A 259 -0.25 -14.57 -11.49
N ARG A 260 0.91 -14.37 -10.84
CA ARG A 260 2.04 -13.68 -11.44
C ARG A 260 2.47 -14.31 -12.75
N GLU A 261 2.75 -15.61 -12.76
CA GLU A 261 3.21 -16.32 -13.96
C GLU A 261 2.19 -16.19 -15.11
N VAL A 262 0.90 -16.32 -14.80
CA VAL A 262 -0.17 -16.21 -15.81
C VAL A 262 -0.26 -14.79 -16.38
N LEU A 263 -0.21 -13.76 -15.54
CA LEU A 263 -0.24 -12.37 -16.00
C LEU A 263 1.00 -12.06 -16.87
N HIS A 264 2.17 -12.57 -16.49
CA HIS A 264 3.45 -12.35 -17.19
C HIS A 264 3.54 -13.02 -18.57
N GLU A 265 2.71 -14.02 -18.88
CA GLU A 265 2.58 -14.57 -20.23
C GLU A 265 2.01 -13.56 -21.26
N VAL A 266 1.36 -12.51 -20.77
CA VAL A 266 0.74 -11.45 -21.58
C VAL A 266 1.38 -10.08 -21.34
N ALA A 267 1.66 -9.74 -20.08
CA ALA A 267 2.18 -8.44 -19.66
C ALA A 267 3.27 -8.61 -18.57
N PRO A 268 4.52 -8.96 -18.97
CA PRO A 268 5.63 -9.20 -18.05
C PRO A 268 6.02 -7.99 -17.18
N GLU A 269 5.68 -6.78 -17.60
CA GLU A 269 5.94 -5.54 -16.87
C GLU A 269 4.99 -5.29 -15.69
N VAL A 270 3.89 -6.06 -15.59
CA VAL A 270 2.88 -5.86 -14.54
C VAL A 270 3.45 -6.26 -13.18
N ILE A 271 3.31 -5.35 -12.23
CA ILE A 271 3.80 -5.49 -10.86
C ILE A 271 2.64 -5.90 -9.94
N ILE A 272 2.81 -7.00 -9.22
CA ILE A 272 1.91 -7.38 -8.14
C ILE A 272 2.46 -6.82 -6.82
N ILE A 273 1.56 -6.16 -6.09
CA ILE A 273 1.81 -5.67 -4.74
C ILE A 273 0.88 -6.43 -3.80
N THR A 274 1.41 -7.10 -2.78
CA THR A 274 0.58 -7.70 -1.74
C THR A 274 0.34 -6.72 -0.62
N GLU A 275 -0.91 -6.67 -0.15
CA GLU A 275 -1.23 -5.98 1.08
C GLU A 275 -1.48 -6.97 2.22
N THR A 276 -0.58 -6.96 3.21
CA THR A 276 -0.70 -7.79 4.42
C THR A 276 -0.30 -7.02 5.67
N ASN A 277 -1.27 -6.41 6.35
CA ASN A 277 -1.09 -5.74 7.63
C ASN A 277 -0.92 -6.74 8.80
N VAL A 278 0.24 -7.40 8.82
CA VAL A 278 0.62 -8.50 9.72
C VAL A 278 2.03 -8.26 10.30
N PRO A 279 2.48 -9.02 11.32
CA PRO A 279 3.86 -8.94 11.81
C PRO A 279 4.89 -8.96 10.68
N HIS A 280 5.94 -8.15 10.80
CA HIS A 280 6.87 -7.86 9.71
C HIS A 280 7.39 -9.11 8.96
N HIS A 281 7.76 -10.16 9.69
CA HIS A 281 8.29 -11.41 9.12
C HIS A 281 7.27 -12.19 8.27
N GLU A 282 5.98 -12.12 8.62
CA GLU A 282 4.88 -12.72 7.83
C GLU A 282 4.58 -11.89 6.56
N ASN A 283 4.78 -10.57 6.61
CA ASN A 283 4.55 -9.70 5.47
C ASN A 283 5.64 -9.86 4.38
N VAL A 284 6.90 -10.00 4.78
CA VAL A 284 8.02 -10.15 3.83
C VAL A 284 8.09 -11.54 3.17
N SER A 285 7.38 -12.53 3.70
CA SER A 285 7.33 -13.87 3.09
C SER A 285 6.68 -13.86 1.69
N TYR A 286 5.86 -12.87 1.40
CA TYR A 286 5.19 -12.68 0.10
C TYR A 286 6.12 -12.25 -1.03
N PHE A 287 7.39 -11.93 -0.75
CA PHE A 287 8.41 -11.86 -1.80
C PHE A 287 8.72 -13.23 -2.41
N GLY A 288 8.30 -14.33 -1.76
CA GLY A 288 8.59 -15.69 -2.19
C GLY A 288 10.09 -15.97 -2.16
N SER A 289 10.61 -16.58 -3.21
CA SER A 289 12.05 -16.77 -3.42
C SER A 289 12.76 -15.52 -3.96
N GLY A 290 12.03 -14.41 -4.14
CA GLY A 290 12.53 -13.14 -4.67
C GLY A 290 12.30 -12.93 -6.16
N ASP A 291 11.72 -13.88 -6.89
CA ASP A 291 11.35 -13.64 -8.29
C ASP A 291 10.12 -14.39 -8.79
N ASP A 292 9.38 -15.05 -7.91
CA ASP A 292 8.25 -15.90 -8.26
C ASP A 292 6.90 -15.47 -7.66
N GLU A 293 6.87 -14.57 -6.66
CA GLU A 293 5.64 -14.13 -5.98
C GLU A 293 5.37 -12.62 -6.13
N ALA A 294 5.21 -11.83 -5.07
CA ALA A 294 4.99 -10.39 -5.21
C ALA A 294 6.29 -9.66 -5.54
N GLN A 295 6.26 -8.72 -6.48
CA GLN A 295 7.40 -7.84 -6.75
C GLN A 295 7.56 -6.77 -5.68
N MET A 296 6.45 -6.41 -5.02
CA MET A 296 6.42 -5.38 -4.00
C MET A 296 5.55 -5.81 -2.82
N VAL A 297 5.96 -5.46 -1.61
CA VAL A 297 5.16 -5.65 -0.39
C VAL A 297 5.09 -4.33 0.38
N TYR A 298 3.94 -4.03 0.97
CA TYR A 298 3.79 -2.85 1.82
C TYR A 298 4.71 -2.91 3.04
N ASN A 299 5.39 -1.80 3.36
CA ASN A 299 6.23 -1.72 4.55
C ASN A 299 5.44 -1.27 5.78
N PHE A 300 4.51 -2.11 6.23
CA PHE A 300 3.53 -1.76 7.27
C PHE A 300 4.11 -1.44 8.66
N ALA A 301 5.33 -1.89 8.97
CA ALA A 301 5.99 -1.54 10.23
C ALA A 301 6.54 -0.10 10.22
N LEU A 302 6.78 0.48 9.05
CA LEU A 302 7.37 1.81 8.92
C LEU A 302 6.48 2.95 9.48
N PRO A 303 5.19 3.08 9.11
CA PRO A 303 4.34 4.15 9.63
C PRO A 303 4.30 4.27 11.17
N PRO A 304 3.97 3.21 11.94
CA PRO A 304 3.91 3.32 13.40
C PRO A 304 5.29 3.57 14.02
N LEU A 305 6.38 3.03 13.48
CA LEU A 305 7.72 3.27 14.01
C LEU A 305 8.19 4.71 13.81
N LEU A 306 7.82 5.35 12.69
CA LEU A 306 8.08 6.78 12.47
C LEU A 306 7.31 7.64 13.46
N VAL A 307 6.03 7.33 13.71
CA VAL A 307 5.20 8.03 14.69
C VAL A 307 5.77 7.87 16.10
N HIS A 308 6.09 6.64 16.50
CA HIS A 308 6.75 6.33 17.77
C HIS A 308 8.05 7.12 17.93
N SER A 309 8.87 7.19 16.87
CA SER A 309 10.16 7.88 16.91
C SER A 309 10.02 9.39 17.10
N ILE A 310 9.01 10.01 16.49
CA ILE A 310 8.71 11.44 16.71
C ILE A 310 8.19 11.69 18.12
N MET A 311 7.28 10.84 18.63
CA MET A 311 6.71 11.01 19.96
C MET A 311 7.76 10.89 21.08
N HIS A 312 8.80 10.09 20.88
CA HIS A 312 9.88 9.89 21.85
C HIS A 312 11.15 10.70 21.52
N GLU A 313 11.17 11.39 20.39
CA GLU A 313 12.37 12.03 19.83
C GLU A 313 13.58 11.07 19.77
N ASN A 314 13.30 9.81 19.44
CA ASN A 314 14.25 8.71 19.53
C ASN A 314 14.01 7.68 18.43
N THR A 315 15.04 7.38 17.65
CA THR A 315 15.04 6.51 16.46
C THR A 315 15.71 5.17 16.71
N LYS A 316 16.18 4.85 17.92
CA LYS A 316 16.91 3.59 18.19
C LYS A 316 16.14 2.35 17.73
N THR A 317 14.86 2.28 18.07
CA THR A 317 14.01 1.14 17.67
C THR A 317 13.79 1.12 16.17
N LEU A 318 13.50 2.28 15.55
CA LEU A 318 13.38 2.42 14.10
C LEU A 318 14.66 1.98 13.37
N THR A 319 15.82 2.47 13.78
CA THR A 319 17.13 2.12 13.20
C THR A 319 17.45 0.64 13.39
N SER A 320 17.18 0.08 14.58
CA SER A 320 17.40 -1.35 14.86
C SER A 320 16.53 -2.24 13.98
N TRP A 321 15.24 -1.92 13.84
CA TRP A 321 14.34 -2.62 12.92
C TRP A 321 14.76 -2.44 11.45
N ALA A 322 15.11 -1.21 11.03
CA ALA A 322 15.49 -0.94 9.66
C ALA A 322 16.74 -1.74 9.23
N LYS A 323 17.71 -1.93 10.13
CA LYS A 323 18.88 -2.80 9.92
C LYS A 323 18.52 -4.28 9.68
N THR A 324 17.32 -4.74 10.05
CA THR A 324 16.84 -6.10 9.76
C THR A 324 16.24 -6.25 8.36
N LEU A 325 15.98 -5.14 7.66
CA LEU A 325 15.40 -5.17 6.33
C LEU A 325 16.37 -5.82 5.36
N THR A 326 15.91 -6.92 4.76
CA THR A 326 16.62 -7.65 3.72
C THR A 326 15.67 -7.94 2.56
N LEU A 327 16.22 -8.02 1.36
CA LEU A 327 15.49 -8.41 0.17
C LEU A 327 16.05 -9.75 -0.32
N PRO A 328 15.19 -10.73 -0.69
CA PRO A 328 15.65 -12.03 -1.18
C PRO A 328 16.33 -11.95 -2.56
N SER A 329 16.13 -10.87 -3.32
CA SER A 329 16.75 -10.63 -4.62
C SER A 329 16.81 -9.13 -4.93
N ASP A 330 17.44 -8.78 -6.06
CA ASP A 330 17.45 -7.45 -6.67
C ASP A 330 16.23 -7.16 -7.58
N LYS A 331 15.22 -8.06 -7.58
CA LYS A 331 14.01 -7.95 -8.42
C LYS A 331 12.75 -7.58 -7.62
N VAL A 332 12.88 -7.48 -6.30
CA VAL A 332 11.78 -7.14 -5.40
C VAL A 332 12.14 -5.91 -4.58
N CYS A 333 11.14 -5.16 -4.12
CA CYS A 333 11.40 -4.02 -3.26
C CYS A 333 10.23 -3.71 -2.33
N PHE A 334 10.48 -2.93 -1.28
CA PHE A 334 9.41 -2.48 -0.39
C PHE A 334 8.58 -1.36 -1.04
N PHE A 335 7.29 -1.33 -0.70
CA PHE A 335 6.42 -0.19 -0.90
C PHE A 335 6.33 0.62 0.40
N ASN A 336 7.07 1.72 0.48
CA ASN A 336 7.25 2.51 1.69
C ASN A 336 6.22 3.63 1.76
N PHE A 337 5.54 3.80 2.89
CA PHE A 337 4.49 4.80 3.04
C PHE A 337 4.43 5.28 4.49
N THR A 338 3.76 6.41 4.74
CA THR A 338 3.48 6.91 6.10
C THR A 338 2.02 6.76 6.50
N ALA A 339 1.11 6.74 5.53
CA ALA A 339 -0.31 6.68 5.78
C ALA A 339 -1.03 6.03 4.61
N SER A 340 -2.22 5.52 4.86
CA SER A 340 -3.07 4.94 3.83
C SER A 340 -4.52 5.33 4.08
N HIS A 341 -5.42 4.80 3.26
CA HIS A 341 -6.85 4.88 3.53
C HIS A 341 -7.23 4.13 4.80
N ASP A 342 -6.47 3.10 5.16
CA ASP A 342 -6.49 2.53 6.49
C ASP A 342 -5.68 3.38 7.46
N GLY A 343 -6.06 3.32 8.74
CA GLY A 343 -5.31 3.97 9.80
C GLY A 343 -3.90 3.39 9.95
N ILE A 344 -3.18 3.83 10.97
CA ILE A 344 -1.86 3.28 11.28
C ILE A 344 -2.05 1.94 12.00
N GLY A 345 -1.75 0.83 11.30
CA GLY A 345 -1.84 -0.52 11.84
C GLY A 345 -0.83 -0.77 12.96
N LEU A 346 -1.25 -1.47 14.01
CA LEU A 346 -0.41 -1.79 15.18
C LEU A 346 0.05 -3.26 15.21
N ARG A 347 -0.55 -4.16 14.42
CA ARG A 347 -0.03 -5.54 14.26
C ARG A 347 1.41 -5.63 13.73
N PRO A 348 1.84 -4.80 12.77
CA PRO A 348 3.17 -4.91 12.16
C PRO A 348 4.33 -4.69 13.13
N ILE A 349 4.10 -3.94 14.21
CA ILE A 349 5.09 -3.64 15.26
C ILE A 349 5.07 -4.63 16.42
N LYS A 350 4.23 -5.67 16.37
CA LYS A 350 4.21 -6.72 17.39
C LYS A 350 5.56 -7.45 17.40
N GLY A 351 6.22 -7.48 18.55
CA GLY A 351 7.57 -8.02 18.71
C GLY A 351 8.69 -7.04 18.32
N ILE A 352 8.36 -5.81 17.93
CA ILE A 352 9.30 -4.71 17.72
C ILE A 352 9.17 -3.69 18.86
N LEU A 353 7.93 -3.33 19.23
CA LEU A 353 7.61 -2.45 20.34
C LEU A 353 6.99 -3.24 21.50
N GLU A 354 7.26 -2.77 22.73
CA GLU A 354 6.62 -3.29 23.94
C GLU A 354 5.18 -2.75 24.08
N ASP A 355 4.31 -3.48 24.80
CA ASP A 355 2.89 -3.12 24.95
C ASP A 355 2.67 -1.75 25.62
N ASN A 356 3.56 -1.35 26.55
CA ASN A 356 3.55 -0.03 27.16
C ASN A 356 3.85 1.09 26.15
N GLU A 357 4.78 0.87 25.21
CA GLU A 357 5.10 1.82 24.13
C GLU A 357 3.92 1.95 23.16
N VAL A 358 3.26 0.83 22.84
CA VAL A 358 2.04 0.84 22.01
C VAL A 358 0.91 1.59 22.70
N ASN A 359 0.68 1.34 23.99
CA ASN A 359 -0.34 2.05 24.77
C ASN A 359 -0.03 3.54 24.87
N TYR A 360 1.24 3.94 25.01
CA TYR A 360 1.63 5.34 24.97
C TYR A 360 1.28 6.01 23.63
N MET A 361 1.52 5.34 22.50
CA MET A 361 1.10 5.85 21.18
C MET A 361 -0.42 6.00 21.08
N VAL A 362 -1.18 5.02 21.60
CA VAL A 362 -2.64 5.06 21.65
C VAL A 362 -3.13 6.27 22.45
N GLU A 363 -2.61 6.48 23.66
CA GLU A 363 -2.94 7.60 24.52
C GLU A 363 -2.63 8.93 23.83
N LYS A 364 -1.46 9.07 23.22
CA LYS A 364 -1.06 10.29 22.51
C LYS A 364 -1.95 10.59 21.31
N VAL A 365 -2.25 9.59 20.49
CA VAL A 365 -3.17 9.79 19.35
C VAL A 365 -4.56 10.21 19.84
N GLN A 366 -5.07 9.63 20.94
CA GLN A 366 -6.35 10.05 21.51
C GLN A 366 -6.31 11.48 22.06
N GLU A 367 -5.23 11.88 22.74
CA GLU A 367 -4.99 13.27 23.15
C GLU A 367 -5.00 14.22 21.96
N HIS A 368 -4.46 13.78 20.81
CA HIS A 368 -4.45 14.55 19.56
C HIS A 368 -5.81 14.55 18.83
N GLY A 369 -6.84 13.93 19.40
CA GLY A 369 -8.19 13.84 18.83
C GLY A 369 -8.37 12.70 17.83
N GLY A 370 -7.40 11.79 17.71
CA GLY A 370 -7.55 10.55 16.96
C GLY A 370 -8.38 9.49 17.70
N LEU A 371 -8.69 8.40 17.02
CA LEU A 371 -9.51 7.30 17.51
C LEU A 371 -8.77 5.97 17.39
N VAL A 372 -9.20 4.95 18.13
CA VAL A 372 -8.56 3.63 18.11
C VAL A 372 -9.57 2.55 17.85
N SER A 373 -9.27 1.69 16.88
CA SER A 373 -10.00 0.46 16.62
C SER A 373 -9.35 -0.67 17.39
N PHE A 374 -10.16 -1.51 18.02
CA PHE A 374 -9.72 -2.63 18.84
C PHE A 374 -10.12 -3.96 18.21
N ARG A 375 -9.27 -4.97 18.37
CA ARG A 375 -9.58 -6.37 18.06
C ARG A 375 -9.98 -7.08 19.34
N ALA A 376 -10.98 -7.97 19.25
CA ALA A 376 -11.32 -8.86 20.34
C ALA A 376 -10.44 -10.11 20.29
N GLU A 377 -9.84 -10.47 21.41
CA GLU A 377 -9.06 -11.70 21.57
C GLU A 377 -9.97 -12.87 21.99
N ALA A 378 -9.45 -14.10 21.89
CA ALA A 378 -10.20 -15.32 22.24
C ALA A 378 -10.63 -15.37 23.71
N ASP A 379 -9.88 -14.71 24.60
CA ASP A 379 -10.19 -14.60 26.03
C ASP A 379 -11.15 -13.44 26.37
N GLY A 380 -11.63 -12.71 25.35
CA GLY A 380 -12.53 -11.56 25.49
C GLY A 380 -11.84 -10.24 25.80
N THR A 381 -10.51 -10.22 25.93
CA THR A 381 -9.75 -8.96 26.04
C THR A 381 -9.74 -8.20 24.72
N LYS A 382 -9.37 -6.91 24.77
CA LYS A 382 -9.29 -6.05 23.59
C LYS A 382 -7.88 -5.52 23.43
N THR A 383 -7.31 -5.72 22.24
CA THR A 383 -6.00 -5.21 21.88
C THR A 383 -6.14 -4.07 20.87
N PRO A 384 -5.39 -2.96 21.02
CA PRO A 384 -5.33 -1.92 20.00
C PRO A 384 -4.91 -2.52 18.66
N TYR A 385 -5.68 -2.25 17.62
CA TYR A 385 -5.45 -2.79 16.28
C TYR A 385 -4.98 -1.72 15.29
N GLU A 386 -5.59 -0.54 15.35
CA GLU A 386 -5.37 0.53 14.36
C GLU A 386 -5.61 1.90 14.99
N LEU A 387 -4.68 2.82 14.77
CA LEU A 387 -4.82 4.25 15.10
C LEU A 387 -5.48 4.97 13.92
N ASN A 388 -6.63 5.59 14.17
CA ASN A 388 -7.40 6.32 13.18
C ASN A 388 -7.17 7.83 13.40
N CYS A 389 -6.33 8.42 12.56
CA CYS A 389 -6.03 9.84 12.56
C CYS A 389 -5.43 10.24 11.21
N SER A 390 -5.43 11.54 10.91
CA SER A 390 -4.52 12.09 9.91
C SER A 390 -3.09 11.89 10.38
N TYR A 391 -2.18 11.59 9.45
CA TYR A 391 -0.78 11.35 9.81
C TYR A 391 -0.16 12.55 10.49
N MET A 392 -0.50 13.76 10.04
CA MET A 392 0.04 14.99 10.61
C MET A 392 -0.39 15.21 12.06
N ASP A 393 -1.64 14.89 12.41
CA ASP A 393 -2.10 14.93 13.80
C ASP A 393 -1.60 13.74 14.64
N ALA A 394 -1.17 12.64 14.02
CA ALA A 394 -0.45 11.60 14.76
C ALA A 394 0.89 12.13 15.31
N LEU A 395 1.57 13.00 14.55
CA LEU A 395 2.90 13.53 14.88
C LEU A 395 2.88 14.77 15.78
N SER A 396 1.75 15.49 15.81
CA SER A 396 1.66 16.77 16.50
C SER A 396 0.30 16.97 17.16
N HIS A 397 0.34 17.46 18.39
CA HIS A 397 -0.87 17.82 19.12
C HIS A 397 -1.59 18.99 18.40
N PRO A 398 -2.93 19.05 18.35
CA PRO A 398 -3.67 20.09 17.62
C PRO A 398 -3.29 21.53 17.98
N ASN A 399 -2.98 21.77 19.25
CA ASN A 399 -2.58 23.08 19.78
C ASN A 399 -1.11 23.46 19.54
N GLU A 400 -0.28 22.59 18.97
CA GLU A 400 1.10 22.95 18.61
C GLU A 400 1.15 23.86 17.38
N ASP A 401 2.23 24.63 17.27
CA ASP A 401 2.49 25.56 16.18
C ASP A 401 2.66 24.83 14.83
N ASP A 402 2.15 25.46 13.76
CA ASP A 402 2.23 24.89 12.41
C ASP A 402 3.66 24.73 11.92
N SER A 403 4.61 25.58 12.32
CA SER A 403 6.01 25.44 11.90
C SER A 403 6.64 24.15 12.42
N LEU A 404 6.32 23.77 13.67
CA LEU A 404 6.79 22.53 14.27
C LEU A 404 6.11 21.31 13.63
N ARG A 405 4.81 21.41 13.39
CA ARG A 405 4.02 20.38 12.71
C ARG A 405 4.53 20.10 11.30
N ILE A 406 4.79 21.14 10.51
CA ILE A 406 5.37 21.04 9.17
C ILE A 406 6.72 20.34 9.22
N LYS A 407 7.59 20.71 10.17
CA LYS A 407 8.91 20.08 10.33
C LYS A 407 8.80 18.58 10.61
N ARG A 408 7.98 18.17 11.58
CA ARG A 408 7.75 16.75 11.93
C ARG A 408 7.14 15.97 10.76
N MET A 409 6.19 16.58 10.06
CA MET A 409 5.61 16.01 8.85
C MET A 409 6.68 15.80 7.77
N LEU A 410 7.43 16.83 7.41
CA LEU A 410 8.41 16.75 6.32
C LEU A 410 9.57 15.80 6.64
N VAL A 411 10.05 15.73 7.89
CA VAL A 411 11.16 14.84 8.23
C VAL A 411 10.78 13.36 8.13
N THR A 412 9.55 13.00 8.51
CA THR A 412 9.03 11.63 8.34
C THR A 412 8.77 11.31 6.87
N GLN A 413 8.21 12.24 6.10
CA GLN A 413 8.03 12.06 4.65
C GLN A 413 9.38 11.91 3.92
N ALA A 414 10.38 12.72 4.27
CA ALA A 414 11.73 12.61 3.70
C ALA A 414 12.40 11.28 4.04
N ALA A 415 12.24 10.78 5.27
CA ALA A 415 12.73 9.47 5.66
C ALA A 415 12.11 8.36 4.77
N VAL A 416 10.79 8.40 4.52
CA VAL A 416 10.11 7.46 3.61
C VAL A 416 10.63 7.57 2.17
N LEU A 417 10.86 8.77 1.66
CA LEU A 417 11.44 8.98 0.32
C LEU A 417 12.87 8.41 0.20
N ALA A 418 13.62 8.36 1.30
CA ALA A 418 14.99 7.84 1.34
C ALA A 418 15.08 6.32 1.57
N MET A 419 14.03 5.68 2.11
CA MET A 419 14.00 4.23 2.34
C MET A 419 14.29 3.42 1.05
N PRO A 420 14.86 2.22 1.16
CA PRO A 420 14.99 1.30 0.03
C PRO A 420 13.60 0.84 -0.45
N GLY A 421 13.29 1.08 -1.72
CA GLY A 421 11.98 0.77 -2.32
C GLY A 421 11.30 1.95 -3.01
N VAL A 422 10.02 1.77 -3.30
CA VAL A 422 9.15 2.76 -3.96
C VAL A 422 8.30 3.48 -2.91
N PRO A 423 8.29 4.81 -2.86
CA PRO A 423 7.43 5.57 -1.95
C PRO A 423 5.98 5.64 -2.45
N GLY A 424 5.06 5.35 -1.54
CA GLY A 424 3.63 5.59 -1.65
C GLY A 424 3.23 6.82 -0.84
N ILE A 425 2.61 7.79 -1.49
CA ILE A 425 2.20 9.07 -0.90
C ILE A 425 0.69 9.09 -0.82
N TYR A 426 0.15 9.11 0.40
CA TYR A 426 -1.30 9.26 0.57
C TYR A 426 -1.74 10.70 0.31
N PHE A 427 -2.86 10.88 -0.40
CA PHE A 427 -3.36 12.21 -0.79
C PHE A 427 -3.42 13.19 0.38
N HIS A 428 -3.95 12.77 1.53
CA HIS A 428 -4.05 13.61 2.73
C HIS A 428 -2.68 14.01 3.31
N SER A 429 -1.65 13.16 3.16
CA SER A 429 -0.27 13.50 3.53
C SER A 429 0.37 14.49 2.55
N LEU A 430 -0.02 14.44 1.27
CA LEU A 430 0.45 15.37 0.25
C LEU A 430 -0.08 16.79 0.47
N VAL A 431 -1.37 16.93 0.78
CA VAL A 431 -2.03 18.25 0.95
C VAL A 431 -2.05 18.77 2.40
N GLY A 432 -1.44 18.04 3.35
CA GLY A 432 -1.36 18.47 4.74
C GLY A 432 -2.69 18.48 5.48
N SER A 433 -3.54 17.47 5.27
CA SER A 433 -4.86 17.37 5.92
C SER A 433 -4.77 17.16 7.44
N ARG A 434 -5.80 17.63 8.15
CA ARG A 434 -6.04 17.42 9.59
C ARG A 434 -7.10 16.33 9.81
N ASN A 435 -7.34 15.96 11.07
CA ASN A 435 -8.40 15.06 11.47
C ASN A 435 -9.79 15.56 11.03
N TYR A 436 -10.49 14.77 10.23
CA TYR A 436 -11.85 15.04 9.77
C TYR A 436 -12.90 14.53 10.77
N LEU A 437 -12.97 15.18 11.94
CA LEU A 437 -13.84 14.77 13.04
C LEU A 437 -15.32 14.84 12.69
N ASP A 438 -15.73 15.83 11.88
CA ASP A 438 -17.13 15.94 11.48
C ASP A 438 -17.53 14.78 10.55
N GLY A 439 -16.64 14.29 9.69
CA GLY A 439 -16.88 13.08 8.91
C GLY A 439 -17.10 11.84 9.78
N VAL A 440 -16.34 11.70 10.85
CA VAL A 440 -16.55 10.61 11.81
C VAL A 440 -17.93 10.72 12.45
N LYS A 441 -18.33 11.91 12.92
CA LYS A 441 -19.65 12.13 13.54
C LYS A 441 -20.80 11.76 12.59
N HIS A 442 -20.70 12.13 11.31
CA HIS A 442 -21.75 11.83 10.33
C HIS A 442 -21.79 10.37 9.91
N SER A 443 -20.62 9.74 9.70
CA SER A 443 -20.53 8.37 9.20
C SER A 443 -20.64 7.29 10.29
N GLY A 444 -20.31 7.63 11.54
CA GLY A 444 -20.16 6.67 12.64
C GLY A 444 -18.94 5.73 12.51
N LYS A 445 -18.07 5.95 11.51
CA LYS A 445 -16.89 5.12 11.25
C LYS A 445 -15.61 5.87 11.63
N ASN A 446 -14.74 5.24 12.42
CA ASN A 446 -13.48 5.86 12.85
C ASN A 446 -12.57 6.24 11.66
N ARG A 447 -12.46 5.35 10.65
CA ARG A 447 -11.60 5.53 9.48
C ARG A 447 -11.96 6.75 8.61
N THR A 448 -13.16 7.32 8.76
CA THR A 448 -13.54 8.54 8.04
C THR A 448 -12.66 9.74 8.42
N ILE A 449 -12.02 9.69 9.58
CA ILE A 449 -11.17 10.78 10.10
C ILE A 449 -10.00 11.17 9.18
N ASN A 450 -9.53 10.27 8.31
CA ASN A 450 -8.47 10.52 7.35
C ASN A 450 -8.91 10.20 5.91
N ARG A 451 -10.19 10.42 5.59
CA ARG A 451 -10.82 10.16 4.28
C ARG A 451 -11.71 11.32 3.82
N GLU A 452 -11.42 12.55 4.25
CA GLU A 452 -12.18 13.73 3.84
C GLU A 452 -12.16 13.88 2.32
N LYS A 453 -13.31 14.20 1.72
CA LYS A 453 -13.41 14.49 0.27
C LYS A 453 -13.41 15.99 0.08
N TYR A 454 -12.64 16.49 -0.88
CA TYR A 454 -12.49 17.93 -1.10
C TYR A 454 -13.29 18.40 -2.30
N ASN A 455 -14.00 19.52 -2.14
CA ASN A 455 -14.38 20.33 -3.28
C ASN A 455 -13.10 20.94 -3.87
N ILE A 456 -12.92 20.84 -5.19
CA ILE A 456 -11.67 21.23 -5.86
C ILE A 456 -11.36 22.72 -5.71
N ASP A 457 -12.36 23.61 -5.85
CA ASP A 457 -12.14 25.06 -5.74
C ASP A 457 -11.65 25.45 -4.35
N TRP A 458 -12.20 24.82 -3.31
CA TRP A 458 -11.75 25.02 -1.93
C TRP A 458 -10.31 24.55 -1.75
N LEU A 459 -9.97 23.37 -2.26
CA LEU A 459 -8.61 22.82 -2.13
C LEU A 459 -7.59 23.68 -2.87
N GLU A 460 -7.90 24.14 -4.09
CA GLU A 460 -7.04 25.04 -4.86
C GLU A 460 -6.81 26.37 -4.13
N ASN A 461 -7.82 26.90 -3.44
CA ASN A 461 -7.66 28.09 -2.60
C ASN A 461 -6.69 27.83 -1.43
N GLU A 462 -6.81 26.69 -0.73
CA GLU A 462 -5.90 26.33 0.36
C GLU A 462 -4.46 26.12 -0.15
N LEU A 463 -4.30 25.48 -1.30
CA LEU A 463 -3.02 25.18 -1.96
C LEU A 463 -2.42 26.36 -2.73
N SER A 464 -3.09 27.51 -2.78
CA SER A 464 -2.56 28.76 -3.34
C SER A 464 -2.34 29.86 -2.29
N THR A 465 -2.95 29.74 -1.11
CA THR A 465 -2.82 30.72 -0.03
C THR A 465 -1.43 30.69 0.62
N LEU A 466 -0.63 31.73 0.37
CA LEU A 466 0.73 31.85 0.92
C LEU A 466 0.72 31.84 2.45
N GLY A 467 1.60 31.02 3.03
CA GLY A 467 1.73 30.86 4.49
C GLY A 467 0.68 29.94 5.11
N SER A 468 -0.27 29.39 4.34
CA SER A 468 -1.15 28.34 4.85
C SER A 468 -0.36 27.05 5.11
N LEU A 469 -0.85 26.26 6.07
CA LEU A 469 -0.31 24.94 6.38
C LEU A 469 -0.36 24.02 5.15
N PRO A 470 -1.50 23.85 4.45
CA PRO A 470 -1.58 23.04 3.23
C PRO A 470 -0.59 23.45 2.15
N LYS A 471 -0.49 24.76 1.84
CA LYS A 471 0.45 25.29 0.83
C LYS A 471 1.88 24.89 1.15
N THR A 472 2.29 25.12 2.40
CA THR A 472 3.68 24.93 2.82
C THR A 472 4.06 23.45 2.80
N VAL A 473 3.19 22.56 3.26
CA VAL A 473 3.39 21.11 3.18
C VAL A 473 3.44 20.65 1.73
N PHE A 474 2.48 21.06 0.91
CA PHE A 474 2.37 20.64 -0.48
C PHE A 474 3.60 21.01 -1.30
N ASP A 475 4.04 22.27 -1.25
CA ASP A 475 5.22 22.72 -2.00
C ASP A 475 6.50 22.06 -1.51
N SER A 476 6.68 22.00 -0.19
CA SER A 476 7.89 21.43 0.41
C SER A 476 8.00 19.94 0.11
N TYR A 477 6.89 19.22 0.16
CA TYR A 477 6.87 17.80 -0.15
C TYR A 477 7.10 17.56 -1.64
N LYS A 478 6.44 18.31 -2.54
CA LYS A 478 6.73 18.25 -3.99
C LYS A 478 8.20 18.52 -4.30
N ARG A 479 8.83 19.47 -3.61
CA ARG A 479 10.28 19.73 -3.75
C ARG A 479 11.12 18.52 -3.33
N LEU A 480 10.84 17.90 -2.19
CA LEU A 480 11.56 16.70 -1.74
C LEU A 480 11.41 15.53 -2.73
N ILE A 481 10.20 15.32 -3.25
CA ILE A 481 9.91 14.30 -4.25
C ILE A 481 10.70 14.59 -5.53
N SER A 482 10.66 15.83 -6.02
CA SER A 482 11.40 16.24 -7.22
C SER A 482 12.90 16.02 -7.05
N ILE A 483 13.48 16.32 -5.89
CA ILE A 483 14.90 16.08 -5.64
C ILE A 483 15.17 14.57 -5.67
N ARG A 484 14.36 13.75 -4.98
CA ARG A 484 14.51 12.28 -4.98
C ARG A 484 14.51 11.70 -6.39
N THR A 485 13.56 12.10 -7.24
CA THR A 485 13.38 11.51 -8.58
C THR A 485 14.52 11.82 -9.56
N HIS A 486 15.37 12.79 -9.25
CA HIS A 486 16.54 13.16 -10.05
C HIS A 486 17.84 12.47 -9.60
N GLU A 487 17.82 11.70 -8.51
CA GLU A 487 19.04 11.11 -7.95
C GLU A 487 19.01 9.58 -7.98
N GLU A 488 19.86 8.99 -8.80
CA GLU A 488 19.92 7.54 -9.06
C GLU A 488 20.24 6.71 -7.81
N ALA A 489 20.92 7.27 -6.81
CA ALA A 489 21.13 6.61 -5.52
C ALA A 489 19.82 6.26 -4.80
N PHE A 490 18.69 6.92 -5.11
CA PHE A 490 17.37 6.54 -4.59
C PHE A 490 16.69 5.39 -5.36
N ASN A 491 17.37 4.77 -6.34
CA ASN A 491 16.83 3.62 -7.05
C ASN A 491 16.34 2.53 -6.07
N PRO A 492 15.12 1.97 -6.24
CA PRO A 492 14.55 0.95 -5.36
C PRO A 492 15.44 -0.28 -5.15
N PHE A 493 16.28 -0.62 -6.13
CA PHE A 493 17.17 -1.79 -6.13
C PHE A 493 18.63 -1.43 -5.84
N GLY A 494 18.91 -0.17 -5.49
CA GLY A 494 20.24 0.27 -5.06
C GLY A 494 20.65 -0.35 -3.72
N LYS A 495 21.95 -0.37 -3.44
CA LYS A 495 22.46 -0.84 -2.15
C LYS A 495 22.14 0.19 -1.07
N PHE A 496 21.87 -0.28 0.14
CA PHE A 496 21.57 0.57 1.28
C PHE A 496 22.18 0.02 2.57
N GLU A 497 22.47 0.93 3.50
CA GLU A 497 22.87 0.63 4.87
C GLU A 497 22.23 1.66 5.82
N PHE A 498 21.89 1.23 7.04
CA PHE A 498 21.38 2.13 8.08
C PHE A 498 22.50 2.40 9.10
N LEU A 499 22.87 3.67 9.24
CA LEU A 499 23.94 4.09 10.15
C LEU A 499 23.35 4.46 11.52
N ASP A 500 23.98 3.99 12.58
CA ASP A 500 23.58 4.27 13.96
C ASP A 500 24.57 5.25 14.57
N LEU A 501 24.30 6.54 14.33
CA LEU A 501 25.22 7.64 14.66
C LEU A 501 24.80 8.39 15.93
N ASP A 502 23.51 8.56 16.17
CA ASP A 502 22.93 9.15 17.38
C ASP A 502 21.49 8.66 17.53
N SER A 503 20.99 8.52 18.75
CA SER A 503 19.61 8.05 18.99
C SER A 503 18.53 8.98 18.47
N ARG A 504 18.84 10.24 18.17
CA ARG A 504 17.90 11.22 17.62
C ARG A 504 17.93 11.28 16.09
N LEU A 505 18.89 10.60 15.45
CA LEU A 505 19.09 10.63 14.00
C LEU A 505 18.70 9.32 13.34
N PHE A 506 17.87 9.39 12.30
CA PHE A 506 17.66 8.28 11.38
C PHE A 506 18.47 8.48 10.11
N VAL A 507 19.49 7.63 9.88
CA VAL A 507 20.48 7.82 8.83
C VAL A 507 20.52 6.63 7.87
N ILE A 508 20.42 6.91 6.58
CA ILE A 508 20.44 5.91 5.50
C ILE A 508 21.58 6.25 4.53
N ASP A 509 22.54 5.34 4.36
CA ASP A 509 23.56 5.40 3.30
C ASP A 509 23.04 4.64 2.07
N LYS A 510 22.82 5.34 0.97
CA LYS A 510 22.26 4.81 -0.29
C LYS A 510 23.29 4.90 -1.40
N LYS A 511 23.46 3.82 -2.17
CA LYS A 511 24.38 3.74 -3.31
C LYS A 511 23.62 3.27 -4.54
N CYS A 512 23.87 3.92 -5.68
CA CYS A 512 23.26 3.48 -6.94
C CYS A 512 23.80 2.10 -7.36
N CYS A 513 23.08 1.39 -8.24
CA CYS A 513 23.43 0.02 -8.64
C CYS A 513 24.82 -0.11 -9.29
N GLY A 514 25.35 0.97 -9.87
CA GLY A 514 26.70 1.03 -10.45
C GLY A 514 27.80 1.54 -9.51
N ASP A 515 27.47 1.86 -8.25
CA ASP A 515 28.38 2.47 -7.28
C ASP A 515 29.03 3.80 -7.77
N GLU A 516 28.38 4.55 -8.66
CA GLU A 516 28.88 5.86 -9.13
C GLU A 516 28.39 7.03 -8.26
N GLN A 517 27.26 6.84 -7.57
CA GLN A 517 26.60 7.85 -6.77
C GLN A 517 26.27 7.31 -5.38
N ARG A 518 26.57 8.12 -4.35
CA ARG A 518 26.16 7.91 -2.96
C ARG A 518 25.30 9.06 -2.46
N ILE A 519 24.29 8.76 -1.65
CA ILE A 519 23.56 9.74 -0.84
C ILE A 519 23.51 9.25 0.60
N VAL A 520 23.98 10.07 1.53
CA VAL A 520 23.74 9.88 2.97
C VAL A 520 22.55 10.75 3.36
N ALA A 521 21.41 10.12 3.63
CA ALA A 521 20.18 10.78 4.02
C ALA A 521 20.06 10.80 5.56
N ILE A 522 20.14 11.98 6.15
CA ILE A 522 20.15 12.23 7.60
C ILE A 522 18.89 12.97 7.98
N HIS A 523 18.19 12.45 8.97
CA HIS A 523 16.93 12.98 9.44
C HIS A 523 16.98 13.13 10.95
N ASN A 524 16.85 14.35 11.48
CA ASN A 524 16.76 14.59 12.91
C ASN A 524 15.31 14.41 13.37
N PHE A 525 15.05 13.54 14.32
CA PHE A 525 13.70 13.27 14.85
C PHE A 525 13.46 13.97 16.19
N SER A 526 14.38 14.81 16.66
CA SER A 526 14.25 15.55 17.91
C SER A 526 14.14 17.07 17.71
N ASN A 527 13.72 17.74 18.78
CA ASN A 527 13.72 19.19 18.85
C ASN A 527 15.09 19.77 19.31
N GLU A 528 16.15 18.95 19.29
CA GLU A 528 17.49 19.34 19.73
C GLU A 528 18.46 19.42 18.54
N VAL A 529 19.47 20.27 18.65
CA VAL A 529 20.61 20.26 17.72
C VAL A 529 21.47 19.03 18.01
N VAL A 530 21.78 18.25 16.97
CA VAL A 530 22.61 17.05 17.08
C VAL A 530 23.93 17.26 16.35
N ASN A 531 25.06 16.93 16.97
CA ASN A 531 26.35 16.88 16.28
C ASN A 531 26.47 15.51 15.60
N CYS A 532 26.41 15.48 14.27
CA CYS A 532 26.54 14.26 13.49
C CYS A 532 27.99 14.10 13.02
N VAL A 533 28.57 12.92 13.23
CA VAL A 533 29.91 12.56 12.74
C VAL A 533 29.79 11.37 11.80
N LEU A 534 30.08 11.58 10.51
CA LEU A 534 30.04 10.53 9.50
C LEU A 534 31.25 9.59 9.64
N PRO A 535 31.07 8.28 9.39
CA PRO A 535 32.18 7.32 9.45
C PRO A 535 33.18 7.54 8.30
N ASP A 536 34.41 7.07 8.50
CA ASP A 536 35.48 7.22 7.51
C ASP A 536 35.21 6.55 6.17
N SER A 537 34.29 5.57 6.16
CA SER A 537 33.80 4.89 4.95
C SER A 537 32.97 5.79 4.01
N ILE A 538 32.61 7.01 4.44
CA ILE A 538 31.97 8.02 3.59
C ILE A 538 33.03 8.94 2.99
N SER A 539 33.16 8.92 1.66
CA SER A 539 34.06 9.80 0.91
C SER A 539 33.57 11.26 0.93
N LEU A 540 34.51 12.20 0.99
CA LEU A 540 34.26 13.64 0.87
C LEU A 540 34.77 14.15 -0.48
N PRO A 541 34.27 15.30 -0.98
CA PRO A 541 33.29 16.20 -0.36
C PRO A 541 31.83 15.79 -0.61
N LEU A 542 30.90 16.38 0.15
CA LEU A 542 29.46 16.10 0.07
C LEU A 542 28.64 17.36 -0.26
N CYS A 543 27.74 17.33 -1.27
CA CYS A 543 26.77 18.42 -1.53
C CYS A 543 25.47 18.14 -0.79
N ASN A 544 24.94 19.11 -0.04
CA ASN A 544 23.59 19.00 0.50
C ASN A 544 22.55 19.36 -0.57
N LEU A 545 21.85 18.35 -1.10
CA LEU A 545 20.84 18.51 -2.15
C LEU A 545 19.66 19.41 -1.76
N LEU A 546 19.42 19.61 -0.46
CA LEU A 546 18.31 20.43 0.03
C LEU A 546 18.69 21.90 0.22
N SER A 547 19.96 22.25 0.03
CA SER A 547 20.42 23.65 -0.02
C SER A 547 19.88 24.34 -1.28
N THR A 548 19.75 25.67 -1.25
CA THR A 548 19.15 26.45 -2.36
C THR A 548 20.00 26.53 -3.62
N ASN A 549 21.26 26.03 -3.61
CA ASN A 549 22.25 26.30 -4.66
C ASN A 549 22.90 25.07 -5.34
N CYS A 550 22.63 23.82 -4.95
CA CYS A 550 23.21 22.64 -5.61
C CYS A 550 22.51 22.36 -6.98
N GLY A 551 22.70 23.22 -7.99
CA GLY A 551 22.28 22.99 -9.38
C GLY A 551 23.26 22.13 -10.18
N GLU A 552 24.54 22.17 -9.82
CA GLU A 552 25.62 21.31 -10.32
C GLU A 552 26.61 21.11 -9.16
N PHE A 553 27.32 19.97 -9.10
CA PHE A 553 28.28 19.66 -8.04
C PHE A 553 29.41 20.72 -8.03
N SER A 554 29.25 21.80 -7.27
CA SER A 554 30.27 22.85 -7.13
C SER A 554 31.10 22.55 -5.89
N ASP A 555 32.41 22.34 -6.07
CA ASP A 555 33.34 22.07 -4.96
C ASP A 555 33.36 23.20 -3.91
N SER A 556 32.91 24.40 -4.28
CA SER A 556 32.88 25.59 -3.41
C SER A 556 31.77 25.56 -2.34
N GLU A 557 30.71 24.77 -2.52
CA GLU A 557 29.59 24.67 -1.57
C GLU A 557 29.48 23.29 -0.90
N ALA A 558 30.40 22.37 -1.23
CA ALA A 558 30.40 21.02 -0.71
C ALA A 558 31.06 20.97 0.68
N GLU A 559 30.44 20.22 1.59
CA GLU A 559 30.95 19.98 2.93
C GLU A 559 32.28 19.23 2.87
N GLN A 560 33.32 19.85 3.43
CA GLN A 560 34.68 19.31 3.51
C GLN A 560 34.96 18.65 4.88
N THR A 561 33.96 18.65 5.78
CA THR A 561 34.05 18.05 7.11
C THR A 561 33.14 16.83 7.22
N ARG A 562 33.53 15.89 8.10
CA ARG A 562 32.68 14.75 8.49
C ARG A 562 31.75 15.08 9.64
N GLU A 563 32.00 16.21 10.30
CA GLU A 563 31.27 16.68 11.47
C GLU A 563 30.48 17.93 11.10
N PHE A 564 29.19 17.90 11.36
CA PHE A 564 28.28 19.03 11.18
C PHE A 564 27.11 18.97 12.15
N LYS A 565 26.48 20.12 12.36
CA LYS A 565 25.30 20.26 13.20
C LYS A 565 24.05 19.98 12.38
N VAL A 566 23.16 19.16 12.92
CA VAL A 566 21.85 18.88 12.38
C VAL A 566 20.82 19.56 13.28
N GLU A 567 20.17 20.60 12.76
CA GLU A 567 19.19 21.42 13.46
C GLU A 567 17.92 20.60 13.81
N PRO A 568 17.09 21.08 14.76
CA PRO A 568 15.83 20.44 15.14
C PRO A 568 14.96 20.09 13.94
N TYR A 569 14.63 18.81 13.80
CA TYR A 569 13.85 18.26 12.68
C TYR A 569 14.40 18.53 11.27
N GLN A 570 15.70 18.82 11.15
CA GLN A 570 16.34 19.07 9.85
C GLN A 570 16.47 17.77 9.05
N ILE A 571 16.35 17.93 7.72
CA ILE A 571 16.63 16.92 6.72
C ILE A 571 17.92 17.33 6.00
N MET A 572 18.86 16.41 5.84
CA MET A 572 20.06 16.60 5.02
C MET A 572 20.24 15.41 4.10
N TRP A 573 20.26 15.65 2.79
CA TRP A 573 20.58 14.61 1.80
C TRP A 573 21.92 14.95 1.16
N LEU A 574 22.95 14.26 1.63
CA LEU A 574 24.34 14.56 1.31
C LEU A 574 24.82 13.67 0.16
N LYS A 575 24.96 14.24 -1.02
CA LYS A 575 25.43 13.56 -2.24
C LYS A 575 26.95 13.54 -2.29
N GLY A 576 27.53 12.37 -2.54
CA GLY A 576 28.95 12.17 -2.73
C GLY A 576 29.26 11.12 -3.80
N LYS A 577 30.56 10.94 -4.08
CA LYS A 577 31.06 9.80 -4.85
C LYS A 577 31.23 8.59 -3.91
N VAL A 578 31.09 7.38 -4.45
CA VAL A 578 31.23 6.15 -3.64
C VAL A 578 32.67 5.97 -3.16
#